data_AF-A0A086K5Z2-F1
#
_entry.id   AF-A0A086K5Z2-F1
#
_cell.length_a   1.000
_cell.length_b   1.000
_cell.length_c   1.000
_cell.angle_alpha   90.00
_cell.angle_beta   90.00
_cell.angle_gamma   90.00
#
_symmetry.space_group_name_H-M   'P 1'
#
loop_
_entity.id
_entity.type
_entity.pdbx_description
1 polymer ?
#
loop_
_entity_poly.entity_id
_entity_poly.type
_entity_poly.pdbx_seq_one_letter_code
_entity_poly.pdbx_strand_id
1 'polypeptide(L)'
;GFGLAWAIAKHLAAEAKCLSLFATHFHEMGQLCEEVPGVSNLHVSAAVNRETQQLAFLYRLQSGCVDQSFGVHVAGFAGLPATVVERARQKSAELEAVERGEQERRESGHRGARKRSRSLERDGGGAAPQREGEPREERAEERGEGEGGEREQAREEWRERRRAFGKLTRCLKELFEEGEAGDFVRRVTNAREKIRQLKDAAAPPTWKEVQDGGRGPGPSVPVAA
;
A
#
# COMPACT_ATOMS: atom_id res chain seq x y z
N GLY A 1 -11.85 1.97 13.35
CA GLY A 1 -11.00 1.00 12.63
C GLY A 1 -10.51 1.58 11.33
N PHE A 2 -11.40 1.72 10.34
CA PHE A 2 -11.09 2.22 9.01
C PHE A 2 -10.24 3.50 8.99
N GLY A 3 -10.63 4.57 9.70
CA GLY A 3 -9.90 5.84 9.69
C GLY A 3 -8.42 5.72 10.10
N LEU A 4 -8.10 4.81 11.04
CA LEU A 4 -6.72 4.55 11.42
C LEU A 4 -5.98 3.78 10.32
N ALA A 5 -6.60 2.75 9.75
CA ALA A 5 -6.02 1.98 8.64
C ALA A 5 -5.72 2.88 7.43
N TRP A 6 -6.65 3.77 7.08
CA TRP A 6 -6.48 4.75 6.00
C TRP A 6 -5.33 5.73 6.30
N ALA A 7 -5.27 6.28 7.52
CA ALA A 7 -4.23 7.23 7.89
C ALA A 7 -2.83 6.58 7.85
N ILE A 8 -2.72 5.34 8.34
CA ILE A 8 -1.47 4.56 8.28
C ILE A 8 -1.09 4.28 6.82
N ALA A 9 -2.02 3.78 6.00
CA ALA A 9 -1.74 3.46 4.60
C ALA A 9 -1.31 4.71 3.81
N LYS A 10 -1.97 5.85 4.05
CA LYS A 10 -1.63 7.13 3.44
C LYS A 10 -0.24 7.62 3.87
N HIS A 11 0.08 7.54 5.16
CA HIS A 11 1.40 7.90 5.68
C HIS A 11 2.51 7.03 5.08
N LEU A 12 2.30 5.70 5.00
CA LEU A 12 3.25 4.77 4.39
C LEU A 12 3.51 5.10 2.92
N ALA A 13 2.45 5.42 2.17
CA ALA A 13 2.54 5.69 0.74
C ALA A 13 3.07 7.10 0.40
N ALA A 14 2.61 8.14 1.10
CA ALA A 14 2.89 9.54 0.75
C ALA A 14 4.13 10.11 1.46
N GLU A 15 4.35 9.74 2.72
CA GLU A 15 5.42 10.30 3.56
C GLU A 15 6.61 9.36 3.65
N ALA A 16 6.40 8.15 4.18
CA ALA A 16 7.48 7.17 4.33
C ALA A 16 7.98 6.63 2.98
N LYS A 17 7.09 6.59 1.97
CA LYS A 17 7.36 6.10 0.60
C LYS A 17 8.04 4.74 0.58
N CYS A 18 7.68 3.89 1.53
CA CYS A 18 8.23 2.55 1.67
C CYS A 18 7.40 1.55 0.85
N LEU A 19 8.06 0.47 0.41
CA LEU A 19 7.38 -0.61 -0.27
C LEU A 19 6.45 -1.32 0.72
N SER A 20 5.15 -1.27 0.46
CA SER A 20 4.12 -1.76 1.37
C SER A 20 3.15 -2.68 0.64
N LEU A 21 2.82 -3.81 1.27
CA LEU A 21 1.68 -4.65 0.91
C LEU A 21 0.65 -4.52 2.02
N PHE A 22 -0.53 -4.01 1.68
CA PHE A 22 -1.58 -3.71 2.65
C PHE A 22 -2.79 -4.62 2.41
N ALA A 23 -2.83 -5.76 3.08
CA ALA A 23 -3.98 -6.67 3.03
C ALA A 23 -5.09 -6.15 3.95
N THR A 24 -6.29 -5.93 3.40
CA THR A 24 -7.43 -5.36 4.13
C THR A 24 -8.74 -6.01 3.72
N HIS A 25 -9.73 -5.94 4.61
CA HIS A 25 -11.13 -6.29 4.34
C HIS A 25 -12.04 -5.06 4.19
N PHE A 26 -11.49 -3.85 4.35
CA PHE A 26 -12.23 -2.60 4.11
C PHE A 26 -12.27 -2.30 2.62
N HIS A 27 -13.45 -2.36 2.01
CA HIS A 27 -13.63 -2.10 0.58
C HIS A 27 -13.38 -0.61 0.26
N GLU A 28 -13.69 0.27 1.21
CA GLU A 28 -13.50 1.72 1.11
C GLU A 28 -12.02 2.10 0.96
N MET A 29 -11.08 1.22 1.34
CA MET A 29 -9.67 1.45 1.08
C MET A 29 -9.32 1.48 -0.41
N GLY A 30 -10.18 0.93 -1.27
CA GLY A 30 -10.00 1.00 -2.72
C GLY A 30 -9.87 2.44 -3.24
N GLN A 31 -10.47 3.42 -2.57
CA GLN A 31 -10.41 4.83 -2.99
C GLN A 31 -9.01 5.46 -2.79
N LEU A 32 -8.15 4.87 -1.96
CA LEU A 32 -6.82 5.44 -1.68
C LEU A 32 -5.93 5.52 -2.94
N CYS A 33 -6.12 4.62 -3.92
CA CYS A 33 -5.35 4.66 -5.16
C CYS A 33 -5.67 5.88 -6.04
N GLU A 34 -6.83 6.49 -5.86
CA GLU A 34 -7.23 7.71 -6.57
C GLU A 34 -6.61 8.96 -5.93
N GLU A 35 -6.37 8.91 -4.61
CA GLU A 35 -5.82 10.04 -3.86
C GLU A 35 -4.29 10.10 -3.85
N VAL A 36 -3.62 8.95 -3.80
CA VAL A 36 -2.17 8.87 -3.57
C VAL A 36 -1.47 8.22 -4.77
N PRO A 37 -0.65 8.99 -5.52
CA PRO A 37 0.11 8.44 -6.64
C PRO A 37 1.03 7.30 -6.20
N GLY A 38 1.04 6.21 -6.97
CA GLY A 38 1.87 5.03 -6.67
C GLY A 38 1.20 3.97 -5.80
N VAL A 39 -0.04 4.19 -5.34
CA VAL A 39 -0.87 3.16 -4.73
C VAL A 39 -1.66 2.44 -5.84
N SER A 40 -1.68 1.11 -5.80
CA SER A 40 -2.46 0.28 -6.71
C SER A 40 -3.29 -0.75 -5.93
N ASN A 41 -4.52 -0.97 -6.37
CA ASN A 41 -5.39 -1.99 -5.79
C ASN A 41 -5.17 -3.32 -6.49
N LEU A 42 -5.04 -4.38 -5.69
CA LEU A 42 -5.04 -5.76 -6.13
C LEU A 42 -6.03 -6.55 -5.26
N HIS A 43 -6.71 -7.53 -5.84
CA HIS A 43 -7.56 -8.46 -5.11
C HIS A 43 -7.29 -9.90 -5.56
N VAL A 44 -7.51 -10.85 -4.64
CA VAL A 44 -7.42 -12.28 -4.96
C VAL A 44 -8.75 -12.73 -5.55
N SER A 45 -8.72 -13.33 -6.74
CA SER A 45 -9.92 -13.76 -7.42
C SER A 45 -10.49 -15.05 -6.86
N ALA A 46 -11.82 -15.12 -6.88
CA ALA A 46 -12.60 -16.28 -6.50
C ALA A 46 -13.73 -16.48 -7.52
N ALA A 47 -14.13 -17.73 -7.71
CA ALA A 47 -15.25 -18.11 -8.56
C ALA A 47 -16.34 -18.75 -7.71
N VAL A 48 -17.60 -18.41 -7.98
CA VAL A 48 -18.76 -19.05 -7.36
C VAL A 48 -19.46 -19.90 -8.42
N ASN A 49 -19.65 -21.18 -8.14
CA ASN A 49 -20.48 -22.04 -8.97
C ASN A 49 -21.96 -21.62 -8.81
N ARG A 50 -22.62 -21.25 -9.90
CA ARG A 50 -24.00 -20.74 -9.85
C ARG A 50 -25.01 -21.79 -9.39
N GLU A 51 -24.79 -23.06 -9.72
CA GLU A 51 -25.70 -24.16 -9.40
C GLU A 51 -25.50 -24.65 -7.97
N THR A 52 -24.25 -24.94 -7.57
CA THR A 52 -23.94 -25.48 -6.24
C THR A 52 -23.71 -24.42 -5.18
N GLN A 53 -23.60 -23.15 -5.59
CA GLN A 53 -23.28 -22.02 -4.72
C GLN A 53 -21.94 -22.17 -3.97
N GLN A 54 -21.05 -23.03 -4.49
CA GLN A 54 -19.74 -23.30 -3.91
C GLN A 54 -18.71 -22.26 -4.35
N LEU A 55 -17.87 -21.83 -3.40
CA LEU A 55 -16.77 -20.90 -3.62
C LEU A 55 -15.47 -21.65 -3.93
N ALA A 56 -14.80 -21.26 -5.01
CA ALA A 56 -13.47 -21.71 -5.37
C ALA A 56 -12.49 -20.54 -5.35
N PHE A 57 -11.45 -20.62 -4.51
CA PHE A 57 -10.36 -19.64 -4.50
C PHE A 57 -9.39 -19.95 -5.64
N LEU A 58 -9.23 -19.00 -6.57
CA LEU A 58 -8.38 -19.19 -7.75
C LEU A 58 -6.91 -18.84 -7.48
N TYR A 59 -6.64 -18.23 -6.32
CA TYR A 59 -5.31 -17.75 -5.90
C TYR A 59 -4.62 -16.89 -6.96
N ARG A 60 -5.39 -16.16 -7.77
CA ARG A 60 -4.87 -15.25 -8.80
C ARG A 60 -5.09 -13.82 -8.33
N LEU A 61 -4.06 -13.00 -8.39
CA LEU A 61 -4.20 -11.57 -8.14
C LEU A 61 -4.65 -10.86 -9.41
N GLN A 62 -5.60 -9.96 -9.26
CA GLN A 62 -6.16 -9.14 -10.33
C GLN A 62 -6.14 -7.68 -9.90
N SER A 63 -5.90 -6.80 -10.87
CA SER A 63 -5.93 -5.35 -10.64
C SER A 63 -7.33 -4.87 -10.33
N GLY A 64 -7.43 -3.85 -9.48
CA GLY A 64 -8.68 -3.24 -9.06
C GLY A 64 -9.17 -3.74 -7.70
N CYS A 65 -10.29 -3.16 -7.26
CA CYS A 65 -10.99 -3.57 -6.04
C CYS A 65 -12.12 -4.54 -6.39
N VAL A 66 -12.49 -5.40 -5.45
CA VAL A 66 -13.63 -6.30 -5.60
C VAL A 66 -14.90 -5.59 -5.12
N ASP A 67 -15.99 -5.73 -5.87
CA ASP A 67 -17.30 -5.14 -5.58
C ASP A 67 -18.19 -6.06 -4.73
N GLN A 68 -17.87 -7.35 -4.65
CA GLN A 68 -18.67 -8.37 -3.97
C GLN A 68 -17.95 -8.94 -2.75
N SER A 69 -18.70 -9.10 -1.66
CA SER A 69 -18.23 -9.79 -0.47
C SER A 69 -18.57 -11.28 -0.54
N PHE A 70 -17.58 -12.14 -0.26
CA PHE A 70 -17.77 -13.60 -0.28
C PHE A 70 -18.08 -14.19 1.11
N GLY A 71 -18.31 -13.36 2.13
CA GLY A 71 -18.44 -13.81 3.52
C GLY A 71 -19.52 -14.89 3.72
N VAL A 72 -20.67 -14.73 3.08
CA VAL A 72 -21.76 -15.73 3.17
C VAL A 72 -21.43 -17.03 2.42
N HIS A 73 -20.64 -16.95 1.35
CA HIS A 73 -20.15 -18.13 0.63
C HIS A 73 -19.09 -18.88 1.47
N VAL A 74 -18.21 -18.14 2.16
CA VAL A 74 -17.23 -18.71 3.09
C VAL A 74 -17.91 -19.40 4.27
N ALA A 75 -19.03 -18.87 4.76
CA ALA A 75 -19.80 -19.52 5.84
C ALA A 75 -20.31 -20.92 5.44
N GLY A 76 -20.73 -21.10 4.19
CA GLY A 76 -21.10 -22.41 3.66
C GLY A 76 -19.92 -23.38 3.64
N PHE A 77 -18.73 -22.90 3.25
CA PHE A 77 -17.50 -23.71 3.28
C PHE A 77 -17.05 -24.06 4.70
N ALA A 78 -17.25 -23.16 5.67
CA ALA A 78 -16.89 -23.36 7.07
C ALA A 78 -17.81 -24.33 7.84
N GLY A 79 -18.83 -24.91 7.17
CA GLY A 79 -19.72 -25.90 7.77
C GLY A 79 -20.77 -25.32 8.71
N LEU A 80 -21.11 -24.03 8.56
CA LEU A 80 -22.20 -23.44 9.35
C LEU A 80 -23.55 -24.09 8.97
N PRO A 81 -24.51 -24.18 9.90
CA PRO A 81 -25.84 -24.72 9.60
C PRO A 81 -26.51 -23.97 8.44
N ALA A 82 -27.11 -24.72 7.51
CA ALA A 82 -27.74 -24.15 6.31
C ALA A 82 -28.78 -23.06 6.63
N THR A 83 -29.52 -23.22 7.73
CA THR A 83 -30.51 -22.23 8.20
C THR A 83 -29.87 -20.91 8.63
N VAL A 84 -28.64 -20.92 9.14
CA VAL A 84 -27.88 -19.73 9.52
C VAL A 84 -27.34 -19.04 8.27
N VAL A 85 -26.76 -19.82 7.35
CA VAL A 85 -26.24 -19.29 6.07
C VAL A 85 -27.35 -18.62 5.27
N GLU A 86 -28.54 -19.23 5.20
CA GLU A 86 -29.66 -18.66 4.46
C GLU A 86 -30.15 -17.33 5.05
N ARG A 87 -30.26 -17.24 6.39
CA ARG A 87 -30.60 -15.98 7.07
C ARG A 87 -29.54 -14.90 6.82
N ALA A 88 -28.26 -15.28 6.80
CA ALA A 88 -27.17 -14.36 6.49
C ALA A 88 -27.25 -13.87 5.02
N ARG A 89 -27.61 -14.74 4.07
CA ARG A 89 -27.83 -14.35 2.66
C ARG A 89 -28.94 -13.31 2.54
N GLN A 90 -30.09 -13.59 3.15
CA GLN A 90 -31.22 -12.67 3.16
C GLN A 90 -30.81 -11.32 3.74
N LYS A 91 -30.10 -11.32 4.89
CA LYS A 91 -29.69 -10.08 5.53
C LYS A 91 -28.66 -9.29 4.71
N SER A 92 -27.71 -9.97 4.08
CA SER A 92 -26.73 -9.34 3.17
C SER A 92 -27.43 -8.66 2.00
N ALA A 93 -28.38 -9.34 1.37
CA ALA A 93 -29.13 -8.80 0.24
C ALA A 93 -29.96 -7.55 0.63
N GLU A 94 -30.55 -7.54 1.82
CA GLU A 94 -31.24 -6.36 2.38
C GLU A 94 -30.28 -5.17 2.54
N LEU A 95 -29.11 -5.38 3.13
CA LEU A 95 -28.14 -4.31 3.39
C LEU A 95 -27.56 -3.73 2.09
N GLU A 96 -27.20 -4.59 1.15
CA GLU A 96 -26.72 -4.15 -0.16
C GLU A 96 -27.78 -3.36 -0.94
N ALA A 97 -29.06 -3.72 -0.81
CA ALA A 97 -30.15 -2.97 -1.43
C ALA A 97 -30.30 -1.56 -0.83
N VAL A 98 -30.11 -1.43 0.49
CA VAL A 98 -30.10 -0.12 1.17
C VAL A 98 -28.90 0.72 0.70
N GLU A 99 -27.69 0.15 0.68
CA GLU A 99 -26.48 0.85 0.25
C GLU A 99 -26.58 1.35 -1.20
N ARG A 100 -27.06 0.51 -2.13
CA ARG A 100 -27.31 0.92 -3.52
C ARG A 100 -28.30 2.07 -3.61
N GLY A 101 -29.41 2.02 -2.86
CA GLY A 101 -30.41 3.08 -2.84
C GLY A 101 -29.89 4.41 -2.27
N GLU A 102 -28.99 4.36 -1.28
CA GLU A 102 -28.32 5.56 -0.77
C GLU A 102 -27.34 6.15 -1.78
N GLN A 103 -26.58 5.31 -2.47
CA GLN A 103 -25.62 5.74 -3.49
C GLN A 103 -26.32 6.42 -4.68
N GLU A 104 -27.40 5.84 -5.20
CA GLU A 104 -28.21 6.42 -6.28
C GLU A 104 -28.80 7.79 -5.91
N ARG A 105 -29.22 7.98 -4.66
CA ARG A 105 -29.70 9.27 -4.13
C ARG A 105 -28.59 10.31 -4.07
N ARG A 106 -27.37 9.93 -3.66
CA ARG A 106 -26.20 10.81 -3.61
C ARG A 106 -25.76 11.25 -5.01
N GLU A 107 -25.74 10.33 -5.96
CA GLU A 107 -25.36 10.60 -7.36
C GLU A 107 -26.40 11.48 -8.09
N SER A 108 -27.68 11.25 -7.84
CA SER A 108 -28.78 12.06 -8.39
C SER A 108 -28.79 13.49 -7.83
N GLY A 109 -28.42 13.67 -6.55
CA GLY A 109 -28.25 15.00 -5.94
C GLY A 109 -27.06 15.80 -6.50
N HIS A 110 -25.97 15.13 -6.88
CA HIS A 110 -24.76 15.78 -7.39
C HIS A 110 -24.88 16.29 -8.85
N ARG A 111 -25.74 15.68 -9.68
CA ARG A 111 -26.04 16.20 -11.04
C ARG A 111 -26.81 17.53 -11.02
N GLY A 112 -27.54 17.83 -9.94
CA GLY A 112 -28.27 19.10 -9.77
C GLY A 112 -27.38 20.29 -9.37
N ALA A 113 -26.25 20.04 -8.70
CA ALA A 113 -25.36 21.10 -8.22
C ALA A 113 -24.35 21.59 -9.28
N ARG A 114 -23.85 20.70 -10.15
CA ARG A 114 -22.86 21.05 -11.20
C ARG A 114 -23.37 21.96 -12.33
N LYS A 115 -24.68 22.18 -12.46
CA LYS A 115 -25.25 23.11 -13.45
C LYS A 115 -25.30 24.58 -12.97
N ARG A 116 -25.03 24.86 -11.69
CA ARG A 116 -25.12 26.23 -11.12
C ARG A 116 -23.78 26.95 -10.89
N SER A 117 -22.64 26.31 -11.15
CA SER A 117 -21.31 26.88 -10.88
C SER A 117 -20.43 27.03 -12.15
N ARG A 118 -21.04 27.14 -13.34
CA ARG A 118 -20.34 27.40 -14.62
C ARG A 118 -20.58 28.81 -15.19
N SER A 119 -20.99 29.74 -14.34
CA SER A 119 -21.08 31.16 -14.67
C SER A 119 -20.45 31.93 -13.52
N LEU A 120 -19.51 32.82 -13.84
CA LEU A 120 -18.53 33.49 -12.97
C LEU A 120 -17.33 32.62 -12.62
N GLU A 121 -16.30 32.66 -13.48
CA GLU A 121 -14.93 33.11 -13.14
C GLU A 121 -14.20 33.41 -14.46
N ARG A 122 -14.22 34.68 -14.85
CA ARG A 122 -13.43 35.22 -15.96
C ARG A 122 -13.01 36.63 -15.55
N ASP A 123 -11.87 36.75 -14.89
CA ASP A 123 -10.89 37.82 -15.07
C ASP A 123 -9.77 37.72 -14.02
N GLY A 124 -8.56 38.07 -14.45
CA GLY A 124 -7.50 38.49 -13.53
C GLY A 124 -6.20 37.68 -13.58
N GLY A 125 -5.41 37.90 -14.63
CA GLY A 125 -3.96 37.64 -14.57
C GLY A 125 -3.23 38.66 -13.68
N GLY A 126 -2.05 38.30 -13.17
CA GLY A 126 -1.16 39.28 -12.55
C GLY A 126 -0.04 38.70 -11.68
N ALA A 127 1.17 38.67 -12.28
CA ALA A 127 2.49 38.96 -11.72
C ALA A 127 3.03 38.19 -10.48
N ALA A 128 4.18 37.54 -10.72
CA ALA A 128 5.14 37.10 -9.72
C ALA A 128 5.93 38.27 -9.11
N PRO A 129 6.31 38.22 -7.82
CA PRO A 129 7.40 39.01 -7.28
C PRO A 129 8.69 38.18 -7.16
N GLN A 130 9.78 38.79 -7.63
CA GLN A 130 11.16 38.41 -7.37
C GLN A 130 11.70 39.16 -6.14
N ARG A 131 12.87 38.67 -5.65
CA ARG A 131 13.86 39.31 -4.75
C ARG A 131 13.58 39.13 -3.26
N GLU A 132 14.54 38.92 -2.35
CA GLU A 132 16.01 39.08 -2.26
C GLU A 132 16.47 38.07 -1.17
N GLY A 133 17.60 37.36 -1.29
CA GLY A 133 18.88 37.83 -0.74
C GLY A 133 19.10 37.40 0.71
N GLU A 134 19.47 36.14 0.97
CA GLU A 134 19.90 35.66 2.29
C GLU A 134 21.45 35.60 2.38
N PRO A 135 22.07 35.96 3.52
CA PRO A 135 23.52 36.04 3.65
C PRO A 135 24.17 34.66 3.77
N ARG A 136 25.31 34.49 3.09
CA ARG A 136 26.23 33.36 3.24
C ARG A 136 26.85 33.40 4.65
N GLU A 137 26.51 32.41 5.47
CA GLU A 137 27.34 32.04 6.61
C GLU A 137 28.50 31.17 6.13
N GLU A 138 29.68 31.77 6.12
CA GLU A 138 30.98 31.14 5.96
C GLU A 138 31.29 30.37 7.26
N ARG A 139 31.19 29.04 7.23
CA ARG A 139 31.65 28.19 8.33
C ARG A 139 32.81 27.34 7.85
N ALA A 140 33.95 27.62 8.47
CA ALA A 140 35.26 27.01 8.37
C ALA A 140 35.28 25.54 7.89
N GLU A 141 36.02 25.31 6.81
CA GLU A 141 36.52 23.99 6.43
C GLU A 141 37.64 23.58 7.41
N GLU A 142 37.30 22.79 8.43
CA GLU A 142 38.26 21.86 9.03
C GLU A 142 38.25 20.59 8.19
N ARG A 143 39.21 20.48 7.27
CA ARG A 143 39.44 19.27 6.47
C ARG A 143 40.10 18.22 7.35
N GLY A 144 39.29 17.39 8.01
CA GLY A 144 39.71 16.10 8.51
C GLY A 144 39.81 15.12 7.34
N GLU A 145 41.03 14.76 6.95
CA GLU A 145 41.34 13.84 5.83
C GLU A 145 40.86 12.38 6.06
N GLY A 146 40.19 12.09 7.20
CA GLY A 146 39.55 10.81 7.50
C GLY A 146 38.06 10.70 7.14
N GLU A 147 37.34 11.82 6.96
CA GLU A 147 35.88 11.80 6.73
C GLU A 147 35.47 11.49 5.28
N GLY A 148 36.40 11.58 4.33
CA GLY A 148 36.13 11.34 2.92
C GLY A 148 35.72 9.90 2.63
N GLY A 149 36.45 8.94 3.22
CA GLY A 149 36.24 7.50 3.02
C GLY A 149 34.95 6.98 3.65
N GLU A 150 34.65 7.39 4.88
CA GLU A 150 33.39 6.99 5.56
C GLU A 150 32.15 7.55 4.86
N ARG A 151 32.21 8.80 4.39
CA ARG A 151 31.10 9.41 3.63
C ARG A 151 30.95 8.80 2.23
N GLU A 152 32.04 8.31 1.63
CA GLU A 152 32.00 7.60 0.34
C GLU A 152 31.42 6.19 0.50
N GLN A 153 31.84 5.44 1.52
CA GLN A 153 31.28 4.13 1.88
C GLN A 153 29.78 4.23 2.19
N ALA A 154 29.36 5.18 3.03
CA ALA A 154 27.94 5.40 3.33
C ALA A 154 27.11 5.75 2.08
N ARG A 155 27.71 6.48 1.13
CA ARG A 155 27.07 6.79 -0.17
C ARG A 155 26.95 5.54 -1.04
N GLU A 156 27.97 4.68 -1.05
CA GLU A 156 27.96 3.43 -1.80
C GLU A 156 26.92 2.45 -1.24
N GLU A 157 26.90 2.25 0.07
CA GLU A 157 25.88 1.46 0.78
C GLU A 157 24.46 1.95 0.48
N TRP A 158 24.25 3.28 0.47
CA TRP A 158 22.94 3.85 0.13
C TRP A 158 22.55 3.58 -1.32
N ARG A 159 23.51 3.64 -2.26
CA ARG A 159 23.27 3.27 -3.67
C ARG A 159 22.94 1.78 -3.79
N GLU A 160 23.64 0.92 -3.08
CA GLU A 160 23.39 -0.52 -3.09
C GLU A 160 22.00 -0.85 -2.53
N ARG A 161 21.64 -0.28 -1.37
CA ARG A 161 20.28 -0.38 -0.80
C ARG A 161 19.21 0.06 -1.79
N ARG A 162 19.41 1.19 -2.47
CA ARG A 162 18.47 1.69 -3.49
C ARG A 162 18.37 0.75 -4.70
N ARG A 163 19.47 0.12 -5.12
CA ARG A 163 19.45 -0.91 -6.18
C ARG A 163 18.71 -2.17 -5.73
N ALA A 164 18.95 -2.65 -4.51
CA ALA A 164 18.25 -3.79 -3.92
C ALA A 164 16.75 -3.53 -3.83
N PHE A 165 16.34 -2.34 -3.40
CA PHE A 165 14.95 -1.90 -3.36
C PHE A 165 14.29 -1.92 -4.75
N GLY A 166 14.99 -1.43 -5.78
CA GLY A 166 14.52 -1.48 -7.17
C GLY A 166 14.34 -2.92 -7.68
N LYS A 167 15.26 -3.83 -7.34
CA LYS A 167 15.15 -5.27 -7.67
C LYS A 167 13.99 -5.93 -6.95
N LEU A 168 13.78 -5.61 -5.66
CA LEU A 168 12.66 -6.13 -4.87
C LEU A 168 11.32 -5.71 -5.47
N THR A 169 11.19 -4.42 -5.79
CA THR A 169 9.97 -3.86 -6.40
C THR A 169 9.66 -4.55 -7.72
N ARG A 170 10.67 -4.78 -8.57
CA ARG A 170 10.49 -5.48 -9.84
C ARG A 170 10.08 -6.95 -9.63
N CYS A 171 10.75 -7.65 -8.71
CA CYS A 171 10.44 -9.04 -8.38
C CYS A 171 8.99 -9.20 -7.89
N LEU A 172 8.50 -8.25 -7.08
CA LEU A 172 7.12 -8.27 -6.62
C LEU A 172 6.15 -7.95 -7.75
N LYS A 173 6.45 -6.99 -8.62
CA LYS A 173 5.62 -6.71 -9.81
C LYS A 173 5.49 -7.92 -10.72
N GLU A 174 6.60 -8.57 -11.08
CA GLU A 174 6.60 -9.81 -11.88
C GLU A 174 5.75 -10.90 -11.21
N LEU A 175 5.87 -11.04 -9.89
CA LEU A 175 5.09 -12.00 -9.12
C LEU A 175 3.58 -11.71 -9.16
N PHE A 176 3.19 -10.44 -9.16
CA PHE A 176 1.79 -10.01 -9.07
C PHE A 176 1.11 -9.73 -10.41
N GLU A 177 1.84 -9.43 -11.49
CA GLU A 177 1.30 -9.04 -12.79
C GLU A 177 1.32 -10.18 -13.83
N GLU A 178 2.24 -11.16 -13.71
CA GLU A 178 2.42 -12.22 -14.72
C GLU A 178 1.94 -13.59 -14.18
N GLY A 179 1.02 -14.30 -14.87
CA GLY A 179 0.83 -15.75 -14.63
C GLY A 179 -0.58 -16.32 -14.78
N GLU A 180 -0.63 -17.60 -15.16
CA GLU A 180 -1.82 -18.46 -15.23
C GLU A 180 -2.41 -18.77 -13.84
N ALA A 181 -3.71 -19.09 -13.80
CA ALA A 181 -4.39 -19.47 -12.56
C ALA A 181 -3.83 -20.79 -12.00
N GLY A 182 -3.61 -20.86 -10.68
CA GLY A 182 -3.08 -22.03 -9.98
C GLY A 182 -1.58 -22.00 -9.67
N ASP A 183 -0.80 -21.16 -10.35
CA ASP A 183 0.67 -21.20 -10.23
C ASP A 183 1.26 -20.11 -9.30
N PHE A 184 0.42 -19.18 -8.83
CA PHE A 184 0.82 -18.10 -7.95
C PHE A 184 1.49 -18.59 -6.66
N VAL A 185 0.90 -19.58 -5.98
CA VAL A 185 1.47 -20.15 -4.74
C VAL A 185 2.86 -20.73 -4.99
N ARG A 186 3.04 -21.42 -6.12
CA ARG A 186 4.35 -21.97 -6.52
C ARG A 186 5.36 -20.85 -6.78
N ARG A 187 4.96 -19.79 -7.50
CA ARG A 187 5.83 -18.63 -7.78
C ARG A 187 6.23 -17.89 -6.51
N VAL A 188 5.29 -17.65 -5.59
CA VAL A 188 5.58 -17.08 -4.25
C VAL A 188 6.56 -17.95 -3.49
N THR A 189 6.35 -19.26 -3.49
CA THR A 189 7.22 -20.21 -2.79
C THR A 189 8.65 -20.18 -3.37
N ASN A 190 8.77 -20.19 -4.70
CA ASN A 190 10.07 -20.16 -5.38
C ASN A 190 10.78 -18.80 -5.23
N ALA A 191 10.04 -17.70 -5.21
CA ALA A 191 10.60 -16.36 -5.04
C ALA A 191 10.90 -16.00 -3.59
N ARG A 192 10.40 -16.77 -2.60
CA ARG A 192 10.48 -16.45 -1.17
C ARG A 192 11.88 -16.08 -0.70
N GLU A 193 12.87 -16.90 -1.05
CA GLU A 193 14.25 -16.69 -0.61
C GLU A 193 14.87 -15.46 -1.27
N LYS A 194 14.63 -15.27 -2.56
CA LYS A 194 15.06 -14.07 -3.30
C LYS A 194 14.43 -12.79 -2.73
N ILE A 195 13.14 -12.83 -2.41
CA ILE A 195 12.42 -11.71 -1.78
C ILE A 195 13.02 -11.41 -0.41
N ARG A 196 13.32 -12.45 0.39
CA ARG A 196 13.96 -12.28 1.70
C ARG A 196 15.32 -11.58 1.59
N GLN A 197 16.20 -12.07 0.72
CA GLN A 197 17.52 -11.49 0.50
C GLN A 197 17.45 -10.03 0.04
N LEU A 198 16.57 -9.74 -0.92
CA LEU A 198 16.39 -8.37 -1.43
C LEU A 198 15.77 -7.43 -0.39
N LYS A 199 14.85 -7.94 0.44
CA LYS A 199 14.25 -7.19 1.56
C LYS A 199 15.31 -6.84 2.61
N ASP A 200 16.14 -7.81 3.00
CA ASP A 200 17.18 -7.60 4.00
C ASP A 200 18.26 -6.63 3.46
N ALA A 201 18.66 -6.74 2.19
CA ALA A 201 19.60 -5.81 1.55
C ALA A 201 19.01 -4.40 1.30
N ALA A 202 17.69 -4.28 1.17
CA ALA A 202 17.00 -3.00 1.00
C ALA A 202 16.60 -2.35 2.34
N ALA A 203 16.81 -3.03 3.46
CA ALA A 203 16.37 -2.54 4.76
C ALA A 203 17.12 -1.25 5.16
N PRO A 204 16.39 -0.19 5.55
CA PRO A 204 17.03 0.96 6.18
C PRO A 204 17.63 0.54 7.53
N PRO A 205 18.62 1.29 8.04
CA PRO A 205 19.14 1.05 9.38
C PRO A 205 17.99 1.14 10.40
N THR A 206 18.04 0.28 11.41
CA THR A 206 17.01 0.29 12.44
C THR A 206 17.11 1.58 13.25
N TRP A 207 15.99 2.00 13.86
CA TRP A 207 15.98 3.18 14.72
C TRP A 207 17.00 3.09 15.87
N LYS A 208 17.36 1.88 16.31
CA LYS A 208 18.44 1.62 17.26
C LYS A 208 19.82 1.90 16.67
N GLU A 209 20.09 1.38 15.48
CA GLU A 209 21.35 1.65 14.76
C GLU A 209 21.56 3.14 14.46
N VAL A 210 20.48 3.87 14.19
CA VAL A 210 20.53 5.33 13.99
C VAL A 210 20.83 6.08 15.30
N GLN A 211 20.35 5.58 16.45
CA GLN A 211 20.66 6.16 17.76
C GLN A 211 22.08 5.83 18.23
N ASP A 212 22.55 4.62 17.94
CA ASP A 212 23.90 4.15 18.25
C ASP A 212 24.95 4.71 17.27
N GLY A 213 24.55 5.27 16.13
CA GLY A 213 25.43 6.00 15.21
C GLY A 213 26.11 7.26 15.78
N GLY A 214 25.84 7.62 17.05
CA GLY A 214 26.60 8.60 17.83
C GLY A 214 27.54 8.00 18.90
N ARG A 215 27.52 6.68 19.10
CA ARG A 215 28.40 5.95 20.04
C ARG A 215 28.66 4.55 19.46
N GLY A 216 29.89 4.35 18.98
CA GLY A 216 30.35 3.08 18.41
C GLY A 216 30.05 1.84 19.28
N PRO A 217 30.17 0.64 18.70
CA PRO A 217 29.60 -0.58 19.27
C PRO A 217 30.21 -0.89 20.64
N GLY A 218 29.40 -0.77 21.69
CA GLY A 218 29.71 -1.30 23.01
C GLY A 218 29.67 -2.83 23.00
N PRO A 219 30.48 -3.51 23.82
CA PRO A 219 30.65 -4.95 23.75
C PRO A 219 29.34 -5.70 24.03
N SER A 220 29.10 -6.71 23.20
CA SER A 220 28.04 -7.69 23.33
C SER A 220 28.14 -8.42 24.68
N VAL A 221 27.10 -8.29 25.51
CA VAL A 221 26.93 -9.13 26.69
C VAL A 221 26.13 -10.37 26.27
N PRO A 222 26.65 -11.59 26.48
CA PRO A 222 25.92 -12.81 26.16
C PRO A 222 24.77 -13.00 27.16
N VAL A 223 23.57 -13.25 26.65
CA VAL A 223 22.43 -13.67 27.47
C VAL A 223 22.66 -15.14 27.83
N ALA A 224 22.94 -15.40 29.11
CA ALA A 224 22.93 -16.73 29.69
C ALA A 224 21.48 -17.23 29.84
N ALA A 225 21.31 -18.54 29.68
CA ALA A 225 20.07 -19.31 29.72
C ALA A 225 19.33 -19.23 31.06
#